data_AF-A0A3P2AM98-F1
#
_entry.id   AF-A0A3P2AM98-F1
#
_cell.length_a   1.000
_cell.length_b   1.000
_cell.length_c   1.000
_cell.angle_alpha   90.00
_cell.angle_beta   90.00
_cell.angle_gamma   90.00
#
_symmetry.space_group_name_H-M   'P 1'
#
loop_
_entity.id
_entity.type
_entity.pdbx_description
1 polymer ?
#
loop_
_entity_poly.entity_id
_entity_poly.type
_entity_poly.pdbx_seq_one_letter_code
_entity_poly.pdbx_strand_id
1 'polypeptide(L)'
;MGKTANSGALTESVFYILLLLHKPAHGYALMKDIAEMTGGRVKLGAGSLYGAFDTLQKKGWIKAIDEHPQDRKIEYIITGTGKQFFEKELIRLEEMLQNAKKIKEDSNENKY
;
A
#
# COMPACT_ATOMS: atom_id res chain seq x y z
N MET A 1 -15.49 24.32 6.29
CA MET A 1 -15.04 23.16 5.46
C MET A 1 -14.07 22.35 6.29
N GLY A 2 -14.54 21.23 6.85
CA GLY A 2 -13.76 20.42 7.79
C GLY A 2 -12.56 19.82 7.10
N LYS A 3 -11.36 20.11 7.60
CA LYS A 3 -10.18 19.30 7.35
C LYS A 3 -10.52 17.90 7.86
N THR A 4 -10.84 16.98 6.96
CA THR A 4 -10.93 15.56 7.29
C THR A 4 -9.64 15.18 7.99
N ALA A 5 -9.76 14.56 9.16
CA ALA A 5 -8.61 14.06 9.88
C ALA A 5 -7.82 13.19 8.91
N ASN A 6 -6.60 13.62 8.56
CA ASN A 6 -5.66 12.76 7.85
C ASN A 6 -5.14 11.76 8.89
N SER A 7 -6.05 10.90 9.37
CA SER A 7 -5.74 9.67 10.10
C SER A 7 -4.74 8.93 9.24
N GLY A 8 -3.60 8.51 9.77
CA GLY A 8 -2.48 7.94 9.02
C GLY A 8 -2.73 6.64 8.24
N ALA A 9 -3.99 6.37 7.84
CA ALA A 9 -4.41 5.32 6.94
C ALA A 9 -3.76 5.44 5.57
N LEU A 10 -3.34 4.32 5.02
CA LEU A 10 -2.87 4.25 3.64
C LEU A 10 -4.05 4.02 2.71
N THR A 11 -3.97 4.58 1.51
CA THR A 11 -4.89 4.16 0.45
C THR A 11 -4.57 2.70 0.09
N GLU A 12 -5.58 1.96 -0.37
CA GLU A 12 -5.40 0.56 -0.78
C GLU A 12 -4.28 0.41 -1.83
N SER A 13 -4.20 1.34 -2.79
CA SER A 13 -3.11 1.38 -3.77
C SER A 13 -1.73 1.54 -3.15
N VAL A 14 -1.57 2.46 -2.19
CA VAL A 14 -0.28 2.67 -1.51
C VAL A 14 0.09 1.47 -0.65
N PHE A 15 -0.88 0.88 0.04
CA PHE A 15 -0.67 -0.35 0.81
C PHE A 15 -0.08 -1.46 -0.06
N TYR A 16 -0.69 -1.74 -1.23
CA TYR A 16 -0.21 -2.79 -2.11
C TYR A 16 1.12 -2.47 -2.81
N ILE A 17 1.37 -1.20 -3.14
CA ILE A 17 2.69 -0.77 -3.63
C ILE A 17 3.76 -1.07 -2.57
N LEU A 18 3.57 -0.63 -1.33
CA LEU A 18 4.54 -0.88 -0.26
C LEU A 18 4.68 -2.37 0.06
N LEU A 19 3.58 -3.13 0.06
CA LEU A 19 3.59 -4.57 0.27
C LEU A 19 4.50 -5.28 -0.74
N LEU A 20 4.26 -5.08 -2.04
CA LEU A 20 5.03 -5.78 -3.07
C LEU A 20 6.48 -5.27 -3.16
N LEU A 21 6.73 -4.00 -2.87
CA LEU A 21 8.10 -3.44 -2.83
C LEU A 21 8.94 -3.90 -1.64
N HIS A 22 8.45 -4.83 -0.81
CA HIS A 22 9.31 -5.61 0.10
C HIS A 22 10.36 -6.43 -0.67
N LYS A 23 10.13 -6.67 -1.97
CA LYS A 23 11.11 -7.18 -2.92
C LYS A 23 11.30 -6.15 -4.05
N PRO A 24 12.52 -6.04 -4.63
CA PRO A 24 12.74 -5.27 -5.84
C PRO A 24 11.71 -5.56 -6.92
N ALA A 25 11.12 -4.52 -7.51
CA ALA A 25 10.18 -4.69 -8.62
C ALA A 25 10.21 -3.52 -9.61
N HIS A 26 10.00 -3.85 -10.88
CA HIS A 26 9.72 -2.86 -11.92
C HIS A 26 8.26 -2.39 -11.87
N GLY A 27 8.02 -1.14 -12.26
CA GLY A 27 6.68 -0.56 -12.25
C GLY A 27 5.63 -1.36 -13.04
N TYR A 28 6.00 -1.91 -14.22
CA TYR A 28 5.06 -2.72 -15.02
C TYR A 28 4.69 -4.05 -14.35
N ALA A 29 5.69 -4.77 -13.83
CA ALA A 29 5.46 -6.02 -13.10
C ALA A 29 4.57 -5.77 -11.87
N LEU A 30 4.89 -4.70 -11.11
CA LEU A 30 4.13 -4.28 -9.95
C LEU A 30 2.64 -4.03 -10.27
N MET A 31 2.32 -3.34 -11.37
CA MET A 31 0.92 -3.12 -11.77
C MET A 31 0.17 -4.42 -12.04
N LYS A 32 0.82 -5.38 -12.69
CA LYS A 32 0.24 -6.70 -12.98
C LYS A 32 0.00 -7.47 -11.68
N ASP A 33 1.00 -7.51 -10.81
CA ASP A 33 0.95 -8.26 -9.55
C ASP A 33 -0.13 -7.70 -8.60
N ILE A 34 -0.28 -6.36 -8.53
CA ILE A 34 -1.36 -5.72 -7.76
C ILE A 34 -2.73 -6.11 -8.32
N ALA A 35 -2.91 -6.07 -9.63
CA ALA A 35 -4.17 -6.44 -10.26
C ALA A 35 -4.50 -7.93 -10.01
N GLU A 36 -3.51 -8.82 -10.11
CA GLU A 36 -3.69 -10.25 -9.87
C GLU A 36 -4.01 -10.55 -8.39
N MET A 37 -3.20 -10.04 -7.46
CA MET A 37 -3.38 -10.26 -6.02
C MET A 37 -4.72 -9.72 -5.49
N THR A 38 -5.27 -8.68 -6.10
CA THR A 38 -6.53 -8.06 -5.66
C THR A 38 -7.76 -8.56 -6.41
N GLY A 39 -7.62 -9.57 -7.28
CA GLY A 39 -8.72 -10.03 -8.13
C GLY A 39 -9.24 -8.94 -9.07
N GLY A 40 -8.36 -8.01 -9.48
CA GLY A 40 -8.67 -6.89 -10.35
C GLY A 40 -9.41 -5.72 -9.69
N ARG A 41 -9.62 -5.72 -8.38
CA ARG A 41 -10.21 -4.55 -7.69
C ARG A 41 -9.29 -3.33 -7.75
N VAL A 42 -7.99 -3.53 -7.60
CA VAL A 42 -7.00 -2.46 -7.71
C VAL A 42 -6.31 -2.56 -9.05
N LYS A 43 -6.56 -1.58 -9.94
CA LYS A 43 -5.91 -1.47 -11.24
C LYS A 43 -5.23 -0.12 -11.35
N LEU A 44 -3.90 -0.13 -11.39
CA LEU A 44 -3.10 1.07 -11.56
C LEU A 44 -2.70 1.20 -13.02
N GLY A 45 -3.04 2.34 -13.63
CA GLY A 45 -2.45 2.75 -14.90
C GLY A 45 -1.06 3.33 -14.68
N ALA A 46 -0.26 3.41 -15.75
CA ALA A 46 1.12 3.91 -15.68
C ALA A 46 1.20 5.30 -15.02
N GLY A 47 0.33 6.25 -15.42
CA GLY A 47 0.31 7.60 -14.83
C GLY A 47 0.05 7.60 -13.32
N SER A 48 -0.90 6.79 -12.86
CA SER A 48 -1.24 6.67 -11.42
C SER A 48 -0.09 6.04 -10.63
N LEU A 49 0.55 5.01 -11.19
CA LEU A 49 1.68 4.36 -10.55
C LEU A 49 2.88 5.31 -10.43
N TYR A 50 3.28 5.96 -11.52
CA TYR A 50 4.44 6.84 -11.49
C TYR A 50 4.19 8.10 -10.65
N GLY A 51 2.97 8.62 -10.61
CA GLY A 51 2.59 9.67 -9.67
C GLY A 51 2.67 9.22 -8.20
N ALA A 52 2.29 7.96 -7.91
CA ALA A 52 2.45 7.37 -6.59
C ALA A 52 3.93 7.16 -6.24
N PHE A 53 4.76 6.69 -7.19
CA PHE A 53 6.20 6.53 -6.98
C PHE A 53 6.89 7.85 -6.67
N ASP A 54 6.63 8.91 -7.45
CA ASP A 54 7.18 10.25 -7.19
C ASP A 54 6.81 10.73 -5.78
N THR A 55 5.55 10.55 -5.38
CA THR A 55 5.08 10.90 -4.03
C THR A 55 5.79 10.08 -2.95
N LEU A 56 5.92 8.76 -3.13
CA LEU A 56 6.53 7.87 -2.14
C LEU A 56 8.05 8.05 -2.04
N GLN A 57 8.73 8.38 -3.14
CA GLN A 57 10.14 8.75 -3.16
C GLN A 57 10.37 10.09 -2.45
N LYS A 58 9.55 11.11 -2.73
CA LYS A 58 9.60 12.40 -2.00
C LYS A 58 9.39 12.24 -0.49
N LYS A 59 8.57 11.26 -0.08
CA LYS A 59 8.40 10.89 1.33
C LYS A 59 9.54 10.03 1.89
N GLY A 60 10.46 9.57 1.05
CA GLY A 60 11.54 8.65 1.43
C GLY A 60 11.07 7.25 1.80
N TRP A 61 9.87 6.84 1.37
CA TRP A 61 9.27 5.53 1.69
C TRP A 61 9.71 4.42 0.73
N ILE A 62 10.07 4.80 -0.50
CA ILE A 62 10.66 3.90 -1.49
C ILE A 62 11.88 4.57 -2.12
N LYS A 63 12.76 3.78 -2.74
CA LYS A 63 13.89 4.27 -3.52
C LYS A 63 14.08 3.43 -4.78
N ALA A 64 14.67 4.04 -5.82
CA ALA A 64 15.19 3.30 -6.94
C ALA A 64 16.44 2.51 -6.52
N ILE A 65 16.63 1.32 -7.08
CA ILE A 65 17.82 0.49 -6.84
C ILE A 65 18.98 0.90 -7.75
N ASP A 66 18.66 1.31 -8.98
CA ASP A 66 19.62 1.79 -9.96
C ASP A 66 19.09 3.09 -10.59
N GLU A 67 19.87 4.16 -10.44
CA GLU A 67 19.55 5.48 -11.01
C GLU A 67 20.03 5.61 -12.46
N HIS A 68 20.91 4.70 -12.92
CA HIS A 68 21.46 4.66 -14.28
C HIS A 68 21.37 3.26 -14.90
N PRO A 69 20.17 2.69 -15.00
CA PRO A 69 20.04 1.35 -15.53
C PRO A 69 20.42 1.34 -17.02
N GLN A 70 21.25 0.36 -17.40
CA GLN A 70 21.68 0.15 -18.79
C GLN A 70 20.46 -0.10 -19.71
N ASP A 71 19.40 -0.67 -19.15
CA ASP A 71 18.07 -0.79 -19.75
C ASP A 71 17.11 0.22 -19.11
N ARG A 72 16.10 0.70 -19.85
CA ARG A 72 15.09 1.68 -19.35
C ARG A 72 14.17 1.15 -18.23
N LYS A 73 14.54 0.09 -17.51
CA LYS A 73 13.74 -0.57 -16.48
C LYS A 73 14.29 -0.27 -15.09
N ILE A 74 13.81 0.80 -14.47
CA ILE A 74 14.12 1.14 -13.08
C ILE A 74 13.38 0.17 -12.14
N GLU A 75 14.10 -0.43 -11.19
CA GLU A 75 13.53 -1.17 -10.06
C GLU A 75 13.41 -0.29 -8.82
N TYR A 76 12.35 -0.54 -8.05
CA TYR A 76 12.10 0.15 -6.80
C TYR A 76 12.10 -0.84 -5.63
N ILE A 77 12.42 -0.32 -4.44
CA ILE A 77 12.33 -1.07 -3.18
C ILE A 77 11.86 -0.18 -2.04
N ILE A 78 11.13 -0.75 -1.08
CA ILE A 78 10.72 -0.06 0.15
C ILE A 78 11.92 0.25 1.05
N THR A 79 11.94 1.44 1.66
CA THR A 79 12.98 1.85 2.62
C THR A 79 12.62 1.43 4.05
N GLY A 80 13.53 1.63 5.00
CA GLY A 80 13.23 1.44 6.44
C GLY A 80 12.06 2.31 6.90
N THR A 81 12.03 3.58 6.51
CA THR A 81 10.92 4.51 6.80
C THR A 81 9.62 4.01 6.19
N GLY A 82 9.63 3.56 4.93
CA GLY A 82 8.46 2.99 4.27
C GLY A 82 7.89 1.78 5.02
N LYS A 83 8.76 0.87 5.48
CA LYS A 83 8.36 -0.29 6.29
C LYS A 83 7.69 0.12 7.59
N GLN A 84 8.20 1.16 8.27
CA GLN A 84 7.57 1.65 9.51
C GLN A 84 6.14 2.16 9.27
N PHE A 85 5.89 2.85 8.16
CA PHE A 85 4.53 3.31 7.82
C PHE A 85 3.63 2.18 7.36
N PHE A 86 4.16 1.20 6.62
CA PHE A 86 3.44 -0.01 6.26
C PHE A 86 2.99 -0.80 7.50
N GLU A 87 3.90 -1.00 8.46
CA GLU A 87 3.63 -1.73 9.69
C GLU A 87 2.55 -1.05 10.55
N LYS A 88 2.61 0.29 10.68
CA LYS A 88 1.58 1.05 11.38
C LYS A 88 0.20 0.86 10.75
N GLU A 89 0.14 0.76 9.42
CA GLU A 89 -1.12 0.53 8.73
C GLU A 89 -1.62 -0.89 8.92
N LEU A 90 -0.73 -1.88 8.89
CA LEU A 90 -1.08 -3.26 9.16
C LEU A 90 -1.72 -3.42 10.54
N ILE A 91 -1.08 -2.86 11.58
CA ILE A 91 -1.62 -2.85 12.96
C ILE A 91 -2.99 -2.19 13.01
N ARG A 92 -3.17 -1.04 12.34
CA ARG A 92 -4.45 -0.33 12.31
C ARG A 92 -5.55 -1.15 11.64
N LEU A 93 -5.25 -1.83 10.53
CA LEU A 93 -6.19 -2.69 9.83
C LEU A 93 -6.56 -3.93 10.66
N GLU A 94 -5.60 -4.52 11.35
CA GLU A 94 -5.84 -5.62 12.29
C GLU A 94 -6.77 -5.19 13.43
N GLU A 95 -6.51 -4.04 14.05
CA GLU A 95 -7.35 -3.48 15.11
C GLU A 95 -8.79 -3.27 14.62
N MET A 96 -8.97 -2.68 13.43
CA MET A 96 -10.30 -2.50 12.84
C MET A 96 -11.04 -3.83 12.64
N LEU A 97 -10.34 -4.86 12.14
CA LEU A 97 -10.92 -6.18 11.95
C LEU A 97 -11.31 -6.82 13.29
N GLN A 98 -10.50 -6.68 14.33
CA GLN A 98 -10.80 -7.19 15.67
C GLN A 98 -12.03 -6.49 16.27
N ASN A 99 -12.07 -5.16 16.19
CA ASN A 99 -13.22 -4.39 16.70
C ASN A 99 -14.51 -4.74 15.95
N ALA A 100 -14.44 -4.93 14.62
CA ALA A 100 -15.59 -5.34 13.83
C ALA A 100 -16.09 -6.75 14.17
N LYS A 101 -15.20 -7.70 14.46
CA LYS A 101 -15.56 -9.07 14.88
C LYS A 101 -16.29 -9.06 16.22
N LYS A 102 -15.74 -8.37 17.23
CA LYS A 102 -16.35 -8.25 18.57
C LYS A 102 -17.80 -7.79 18.49
N ILE A 103 -18.06 -6.68 17.78
CA ILE A 103 -19.43 -6.14 17.66
C ILE A 103 -20.36 -7.06 16.87
N LYS A 104 -19.87 -7.75 15.83
CA LYS A 104 -20.69 -8.71 15.06
C LYS A 104 -21.04 -9.96 15.88
N GLU A 105 -20.13 -10.43 16.71
CA GLU A 105 -20.34 -11.57 17.62
C GLU A 105 -21.36 -11.19 18.71
N ASP A 106 -21.21 -10.03 19.36
CA ASP A 106 -22.16 -9.49 20.34
C ASP A 106 -23.58 -9.28 19.76
N SER A 107 -23.67 -8.93 18.47
CA SER A 107 -24.95 -8.75 17.78
C SER A 107 -25.66 -10.07 17.43
N ASN A 108 -24.92 -11.18 17.41
CA ASN A 108 -25.48 -12.52 17.15
C ASN A 108 -25.92 -13.22 18.44
N GLU A 109 -25.31 -12.91 19.59
CA GLU A 109 -25.72 -13.45 20.90
C GLU A 109 -27.02 -12.83 21.43
N ASN A 110 -27.33 -11.59 21.06
CA ASN A 110 -28.58 -10.89 21.43
C ASN A 110 -29.82 -11.28 20.58
N LYS A 111 -29.76 -12.39 19.83
CA LYS A 111 -30.89 -12.88 19.00
C LYS A 111 -31.60 -14.13 19.54
N TYR A 112 -31.33 -14.53 20.78
CA TYR A 112 -32.00 -15.66 21.44
C TYR A 112 -32.56 -15.27 22.81
#